data_AF-A0A9E6BX61-F1
#
_entry.id   AF-A0A9E6BX61-F1
#
_cell.length_a   1.000
_cell.length_b   1.000
_cell.length_c   1.000
_cell.angle_alpha   90.00
_cell.angle_beta   90.00
_cell.angle_gamma   90.00
#
_symmetry.space_group_name_H-M   'P 1'
#
loop_
_entity.id
_entity.type
_entity.pdbx_description
1 polymer ?
#
loop_
_entity_poly.entity_id
_entity_poly.type
_entity_poly.pdbx_seq_one_letter_code
_entity_poly.pdbx_strand_id
1 'polypeptide(L)' 'MSTDRILIRGAREHNLKNLTLELPRNKLIVFTGISGSGKSSLAFDT' A
#
# COMPACT_ATOMS: atom_id res chain seq x y z
N MET A 1 -15.54 -7.99 -16.29
CA MET A 1 -15.55 -8.18 -14.82
C MET A 1 -14.79 -7.02 -14.22
N SER A 2 -15.39 -6.24 -13.31
CA SER A 2 -14.65 -5.18 -12.62
C SER A 2 -13.59 -5.82 -11.74
N THR A 3 -12.33 -5.41 -11.90
CA THR A 3 -11.29 -5.73 -10.91
C THR A 3 -11.64 -4.95 -9.64
N ASP A 4 -12.24 -5.64 -8.68
CA ASP A 4 -12.68 -5.08 -7.39
C ASP A 4 -11.52 -4.88 -6.39
N ARG A 5 -10.27 -5.05 -6.85
CA ARG A 5 -9.06 -4.94 -6.03
C ARG A 5 -7.97 -4.15 -6.75
N ILE A 6 -7.15 -3.46 -5.96
CA ILE A 6 -5.86 -2.88 -6.32
C ILE A 6 -4.79 -3.86 -5.83
N LEU A 7 -3.93 -4.31 -6.73
CA LEU A 7 -2.87 -5.25 -6.41
C LEU A 7 -1.52 -4.53 -6.48
N ILE A 8 -0.83 -4.49 -5.34
CA ILE A 8 0.51 -3.94 -5.21
C ILE A 8 1.46 -5.13 -5.09
N ARG A 9 2.42 -5.27 -6.00
CA ARG A 9 3.40 -6.37 -6.00
C ARG A 9 4.80 -5.83 -5.85
N GLY A 10 5.52 -6.36 -4.87
CA GLY A 10 6.93 -6.05 -4.65
C GLY A 10 7.23 -4.58 -4.42
N ALA A 11 6.40 -3.88 -3.65
CA ALA A 11 6.67 -2.49 -3.24
C ALA A 11 7.96 -2.44 -2.41
N ARG A 12 8.92 -1.63 -2.88
CA ARG A 12 10.30 -1.54 -2.36
C ARG A 12 10.79 -0.10 -2.21
N GLU A 13 9.89 0.86 -2.29
CA GLU A 13 10.25 2.26 -2.15
C GLU A 13 10.69 2.56 -0.72
N HIS A 14 11.78 3.32 -0.59
CA HIS A 14 12.39 3.69 0.70
C HIS A 14 12.64 2.48 1.63
N ASN A 15 11.85 2.35 2.68
CA ASN A 15 11.98 1.34 3.73
C ASN A 15 11.08 0.10 3.50
N LEU A 16 10.34 0.05 2.38
CA LEU A 16 9.44 -1.06 2.08
C LEU A 16 10.21 -2.33 1.74
N LYS A 17 9.85 -3.43 2.39
CA LYS A 17 10.58 -4.71 2.33
C LYS A 17 9.99 -5.67 1.31
N ASN A 18 9.93 -5.27 0.04
CA ASN A 18 9.35 -6.09 -1.05
C ASN A 18 7.90 -6.56 -0.75
N LEU A 19 7.07 -5.62 -0.33
CA LEU A 19 5.71 -5.89 0.14
C LEU A 19 4.78 -6.21 -1.04
N THR A 20 3.95 -7.24 -0.89
CA THR A 20 2.85 -7.55 -1.82
C THR A 20 1.54 -7.53 -1.05
N LEU A 21 0.55 -6.77 -1.52
CA LEU A 21 -0.76 -6.66 -0.88
C LEU A 21 -1.89 -6.42 -1.89
N GLU A 22 -3.10 -6.75 -1.46
CA GLU A 22 -4.33 -6.50 -2.18
C GLU A 22 -5.23 -5.57 -1.36
N LEU A 23 -5.74 -4.53 -2.02
CA LEU A 23 -6.63 -3.55 -1.42
C LEU A 23 -7.97 -3.54 -2.14
N PRO A 24 -9.12 -3.51 -1.45
CA PRO A 24 -10.41 -3.43 -2.11
C PRO A 24 -10.59 -2.06 -2.79
N ARG A 25 -11.03 -2.06 -4.05
CA ARG A 25 -11.39 -0.83 -4.75
C ARG A 25 -12.69 -0.24 -4.20
N ASN A 26 -12.85 1.08 -4.35
CA ASN A 26 -14.06 1.80 -3.94
C ASN A 26 -14.39 1.68 -2.44
N LYS A 27 -13.36 1.54 -1.61
CA LYS A 27 -13.46 1.54 -0.15
C LYS A 27 -12.55 2.61 0.44
N LEU A 28 -12.94 3.14 1.59
CA LEU A 28 -12.05 3.95 2.41
C LEU A 28 -11.04 3.02 3.09
N ILE A 29 -9.76 3.19 2.76
CA ILE A 29 -8.66 2.40 3.33
C ILE A 29 -7.85 3.32 4.25
N VAL A 30 -7.55 2.82 5.45
CA VAL A 30 -6.76 3.55 6.45
C VAL A 30 -5.44 2.82 6.68
N PHE A 31 -4.32 3.49 6.39
CA PHE A 31 -2.99 2.99 6.75
C PHE A 31 -2.58 3.52 8.12
N THR A 32 -2.35 2.64 9.09
CA THR A 32 -1.96 2.98 10.46
C THR A 32 -0.66 2.28 10.87
N GLY A 33 -0.03 2.75 11.95
CA GLY A 33 1.24 2.21 12.45
C GLY A 33 2.22 3.29 12.89
N ILE A 34 3.27 2.87 13.61
CA ILE A 34 4.30 3.73 14.19
C ILE A 34 4.99 4.65 13.17
N SER A 35 5.59 5.74 13.62
CA SER A 35 6.41 6.60 12.75
C SER A 35 7.53 5.80 12.08
N GLY A 36 7.82 6.08 10.81
CA GLY A 36 8.84 5.35 10.05
C GLY A 36 8.46 3.93 9.60
N SER A 37 7.20 3.49 9.75
CA SER A 37 6.78 2.14 9.34
C SER A 37 6.55 1.94 7.83
N GLY A 38 6.70 3.00 7.02
CA GLY A 38 6.51 2.93 5.56
C GLY A 38 5.08 3.18 5.06
N LYS A 39 4.17 3.71 5.90
CA LYS A 39 2.81 4.08 5.49
C LYS A 39 2.80 5.11 4.36
N SER A 40 3.54 6.20 4.55
CA SER A 40 3.61 7.27 3.55
C SER A 40 4.26 6.75 2.27
N SER A 41 5.36 6.01 2.38
CA SER A 41 6.02 5.34 1.23
C SER A 41 5.13 4.35 0.49
N LEU A 42 4.08 3.81 1.12
CA LEU A 42 3.13 2.91 0.47
C LEU A 42 1.93 3.65 -0.15
N ALA A 43 1.56 4.81 0.40
CA ALA A 43 0.35 5.53 0.02
C ALA A 43 0.62 6.77 -0.85
N PHE A 44 1.84 7.31 -0.81
CA PHE A 44 2.25 8.55 -1.45
C PHE A 44 3.63 8.37 -2.10
N ASP A 45 3.85 9.13 -3.17
CA ASP A 45 5.15 9.32 -3.83
C ASP A 45 5.80 10.57 -3.20
N THR A 46 6.84 10.37 -2.37
CA THR A 46 7.66 11.44 -1.77
C THR A 46 9.09 10.99 -1.64
#